data_AF-Q5WV36-F1
#
_entry.id   AF-Q5WV36-F1
#
_cell.length_a   1.000
_cell.length_b   1.000
_cell.length_c   1.000
_cell.angle_alpha   90.00
_cell.angle_beta   90.00
_cell.angle_gamma   90.00
#
_symmetry.space_group_name_H-M   'P 1'
#
loop_
_entity.id
_entity.type
_entity.pdbx_description
1 polymer ?
#
loop_
_entity_poly.entity_id
_entity_poly.type
_entity_poly.pdbx_seq_one_letter_code
_entity_poly.pdbx_strand_id
1 'polypeptide(L)'
;MLLTLALVILFATIMVFFSQEFIRTFKKILAIRGAKLLIPLGIASWLIYNFDYLFIWVIYYIREVLQAVLAFLTRIIPFKPYSTSIALIILLTTVSVGPVLLLDLIYRKRTYKGYAYPYLTSTLILIFCTLILLVVS
;
A
#
# COMPACT_ATOMS: atom_id res chain seq x y z
N MET A 1 5.91 -12.62 36.04
CA MET A 1 6.62 -11.41 35.59
C MET A 1 8.14 -11.57 35.53
N LEU A 2 8.82 -12.07 36.57
CA LEU A 2 10.29 -12.28 36.53
C LEU A 2 10.72 -13.31 35.46
N LEU A 3 10.02 -14.45 35.38
CA LEU A 3 10.27 -15.49 34.37
C LEU A 3 10.15 -14.96 32.93
N THR A 4 9.07 -14.22 32.63
CA THR A 4 8.83 -13.65 31.30
C THR A 4 9.91 -12.64 30.93
N LEU A 5 10.36 -11.84 31.90
CA LEU A 5 11.41 -10.83 31.70
C LEU A 5 12.77 -11.50 31.47
N ALA A 6 13.09 -12.55 32.23
CA ALA A 6 14.30 -13.36 32.03
C ALA A 6 14.31 -14.04 30.65
N LEU A 7 13.17 -14.59 30.21
CA LEU A 7 13.04 -15.19 28.88
C LEU A 7 13.28 -14.15 27.77
N VAL A 8 12.69 -12.96 27.90
CA VAL A 8 12.84 -11.86 26.94
C VAL A 8 14.30 -11.42 26.86
N ILE A 9 14.98 -11.25 28.00
CA ILE A 9 16.42 -10.91 28.04
C ILE A 9 17.22 -12.01 27.33
N LEU A 10 16.97 -13.27 27.66
CA LEU A 10 17.68 -14.39 27.06
C LEU A 10 17.50 -14.45 25.53
N PHE A 11 16.27 -14.29 25.03
CA PHE A 11 16.01 -14.23 23.59
C PHE A 11 16.64 -13.01 22.91
N ALA A 12 16.58 -11.84 23.55
CA ALA A 12 17.20 -10.62 23.03
C ALA A 12 18.73 -10.78 22.93
N THR A 13 19.36 -11.34 23.96
CA THR A 13 20.79 -11.62 23.98
C THR A 13 21.17 -12.60 22.87
N ILE A 14 20.43 -13.69 22.69
CA ILE A 14 20.65 -14.65 21.58
C ILE A 14 20.52 -13.95 20.22
N MET A 15 19.48 -13.14 20.00
CA MET A 15 19.32 -12.40 18.75
C MET A 15 20.49 -11.46 18.45
N VAL A 16 20.99 -10.75 19.47
CA VAL A 16 22.09 -9.79 19.30
C VAL A 16 23.42 -10.49 19.01
N PHE A 17 23.77 -11.51 19.81
CA PHE A 17 25.03 -12.25 19.65
C PHE A 17 25.09 -12.99 18.29
N PHE A 18 23.96 -13.52 17.81
CA PHE A 18 23.90 -14.24 16.54
C PHE A 18 23.35 -13.39 15.38
N SER A 19 23.32 -12.06 15.52
CA SER A 19 22.73 -11.17 14.51
C SER A 19 23.31 -11.36 13.11
N GLN A 20 24.62 -11.58 12.99
CA GLN A 20 25.28 -11.84 11.71
C GLN A 20 24.89 -13.19 11.09
N GLU A 21 24.79 -14.24 11.90
CA GLU A 21 24.35 -15.58 11.50
C GLU A 21 22.88 -15.55 11.01
N PHE A 22 22.01 -14.87 11.75
CA PHE A 22 20.62 -14.66 11.35
C PHE A 22 20.52 -13.87 10.04
N ILE A 23 21.23 -12.75 9.89
CA ILE A 23 21.22 -11.97 8.65
C ILE A 23 21.70 -12.80 7.45
N ARG A 24 22.76 -13.60 7.61
CA ARG A 24 23.24 -14.49 6.54
C ARG A 24 22.17 -15.53 6.17
N THR A 25 21.48 -16.08 7.16
CA THR A 25 20.41 -17.06 6.95
C THR A 25 19.18 -16.43 6.27
N PHE A 26 18.72 -15.26 6.73
CA PHE A 26 17.66 -14.49 6.08
C PHE A 26 18.01 -14.13 4.65
N LYS A 27 19.24 -13.70 4.37
CA LYS A 27 19.71 -13.43 3.00
C LYS A 27 19.65 -14.66 2.12
N LYS A 28 20.02 -15.85 2.62
CA LYS A 28 19.89 -17.12 1.89
C LYS A 28 18.44 -17.46 1.59
N ILE A 29 17.54 -17.33 2.57
CA ILE A 29 16.11 -17.60 2.41
C ILE A 29 15.49 -16.63 1.39
N LEU A 30 15.80 -15.33 1.49
CA LEU A 30 15.33 -14.29 0.56
C LEU A 30 15.99 -14.36 -0.83
N ALA A 31 17.11 -15.07 -1.00
CA ALA A 31 17.76 -15.25 -2.30
C ALA A 31 17.03 -16.26 -3.19
N ILE A 32 16.15 -17.10 -2.63
CA ILE A 32 15.36 -18.07 -3.39
C ILE A 32 14.40 -17.30 -4.31
N ARG A 33 14.36 -17.66 -5.61
CA ARG A 33 13.64 -16.90 -6.66
C ARG A 33 12.18 -16.59 -6.32
N GLY A 34 11.47 -17.47 -5.60
CA GLY A 34 10.08 -17.24 -5.15
C GLY A 34 9.93 -16.56 -3.78
N ALA A 35 10.96 -16.61 -2.94
CA ALA A 35 10.90 -16.09 -1.57
C ALA A 35 10.81 -14.56 -1.52
N LYS A 36 11.36 -13.86 -2.51
CA LYS A 36 11.26 -12.40 -2.64
C LYS A 36 9.83 -11.89 -2.78
N LEU A 37 8.89 -12.72 -3.24
CA LEU A 37 7.49 -12.35 -3.37
C LEU A 37 6.63 -13.01 -2.28
N LEU A 38 6.83 -14.32 -2.04
CA LEU A 38 6.01 -15.08 -1.11
C LEU A 38 6.20 -14.67 0.35
N ILE A 39 7.43 -14.31 0.76
CA ILE A 39 7.68 -13.91 2.15
C ILE A 39 7.04 -12.56 2.46
N PRO A 40 7.25 -11.49 1.66
CA PRO A 40 6.54 -10.24 1.90
C PRO A 40 5.02 -10.40 1.84
N LEU A 41 4.51 -11.22 0.91
CA LEU A 41 3.08 -11.46 0.78
C LEU A 41 2.51 -12.21 2.00
N GLY A 42 3.21 -13.23 2.49
CA GLY A 42 2.82 -13.96 3.69
C GLY A 42 2.84 -13.10 4.95
N ILE A 43 3.86 -12.24 5.11
CA ILE A 43 3.92 -11.27 6.21
C ILE A 43 2.77 -10.27 6.10
N ALA A 44 2.50 -9.75 4.90
CA ALA A 44 1.38 -8.83 4.67
C ALA A 44 0.04 -9.50 5.01
N SER A 45 -0.20 -10.73 4.55
CA SER A 45 -1.42 -11.48 4.87
C SER A 45 -1.56 -11.75 6.37
N TRP A 46 -0.48 -12.12 7.05
CA TRP A 46 -0.48 -12.34 8.49
C TRP A 46 -0.76 -11.05 9.27
N LEU A 47 -0.20 -9.92 8.81
CA LEU A 47 -0.45 -8.61 9.39
C LEU A 47 -1.91 -8.20 9.24
N ILE A 48 -2.50 -8.40 8.06
CA ILE A 48 -3.92 -8.10 7.80
C ILE A 48 -4.81 -8.95 8.70
N TYR A 49 -4.51 -10.25 8.84
CA TYR A 49 -5.29 -11.15 9.70
C TYR A 49 -5.26 -10.76 11.18
N ASN A 50 -4.10 -10.33 11.71
CA ASN A 50 -3.99 -9.96 13.13
C ASN A 50 -4.52 -8.55 13.42
N PHE A 51 -4.43 -7.63 12.46
CA PHE A 51 -4.78 -6.23 12.64
C PHE A 51 -6.01 -5.82 11.81
N ASP A 52 -6.94 -6.75 11.62
CA ASP A 52 -8.14 -6.60 10.76
C ASP A 52 -8.85 -5.25 11.01
N TYR A 53 -9.12 -4.92 12.27
CA TYR A 53 -9.77 -3.67 12.66
C TYR A 53 -9.06 -2.41 12.14
N LEU A 54 -7.72 -2.36 12.18
CA LEU A 54 -6.95 -1.23 11.68
C LEU A 54 -7.06 -1.13 10.15
N PHE A 55 -7.02 -2.27 9.46
CA PHE A 55 -7.15 -2.31 8.00
C PHE A 55 -8.55 -1.91 7.54
N ILE A 56 -9.60 -2.34 8.23
CA ILE A 56 -10.98 -1.88 8.00
C ILE A 56 -11.07 -0.37 8.14
N TRP A 57 -10.49 0.21 9.20
CA TRP A 57 -10.48 1.65 9.41
C TRP A 57 -9.76 2.41 8.29
N VAL A 58 -8.61 1.92 7.83
CA VAL A 58 -7.87 2.52 6.72
C VAL A 58 -8.71 2.47 5.44
N ILE A 59 -9.33 1.34 5.12
CA ILE A 59 -10.19 1.20 3.94
C ILE A 59 -11.39 2.15 4.03
N TYR A 60 -12.04 2.21 5.20
CA TYR A 60 -13.15 3.12 5.46
C TYR A 60 -12.76 4.58 5.24
N TYR A 61 -11.62 5.00 5.79
CA TYR A 61 -11.16 6.38 5.67
C TYR A 61 -10.82 6.75 4.21
N ILE A 62 -10.14 5.85 3.48
CA ILE A 62 -9.85 6.05 2.05
C ILE A 62 -11.15 6.21 1.25
N ARG A 63 -12.15 5.37 1.54
CA ARG A 63 -13.48 5.46 0.92
C ARG A 63 -14.13 6.81 1.20
N GLU A 64 -14.19 7.23 2.46
CA GLU A 64 -14.83 8.48 2.87
C GLU A 64 -14.24 9.68 2.11
N VAL A 65 -12.91 9.72 2.01
CA VAL A 65 -12.19 10.75 1.26
C VAL A 65 -12.55 10.69 -0.23
N LEU A 66 -12.53 9.50 -0.85
CA LEU A 66 -12.89 9.35 -2.26
C LEU A 66 -14.33 9.81 -2.55
N GLN A 67 -15.28 9.47 -1.69
CA GLN A 67 -16.67 9.89 -1.83
C GLN A 67 -16.84 11.40 -1.62
N ALA A 68 -16.14 11.99 -0.65
CA ALA A 68 -16.16 13.43 -0.43
C ALA A 68 -15.62 14.20 -1.64
N VAL A 69 -14.51 13.74 -2.24
CA VAL A 69 -13.95 14.35 -3.46
C VAL A 69 -14.90 14.16 -4.64
N LEU A 70 -15.51 12.99 -4.79
CA LEU A 70 -16.50 12.73 -5.83
C LEU A 70 -17.71 13.68 -5.71
N ALA A 71 -18.29 13.80 -4.51
CA ALA A 71 -19.40 14.71 -4.25
C ALA A 71 -19.01 16.16 -4.56
N PHE A 72 -17.81 16.59 -4.17
CA PHE A 72 -17.28 17.90 -4.52
C PHE A 72 -17.18 18.11 -6.03
N LEU A 73 -16.69 17.12 -6.77
CA LEU A 73 -16.55 17.19 -8.22
C LEU A 73 -17.91 17.24 -8.94
N THR A 74 -18.89 16.43 -8.51
CA THR A 74 -20.24 16.45 -9.08
C THR A 74 -20.98 17.78 -8.87
N ARG A 75 -20.65 18.52 -7.79
CA ARG A 75 -21.21 19.85 -7.52
C ARG A 75 -20.68 20.92 -8.49
N ILE A 76 -19.46 20.75 -8.98
CA ILE A 76 -18.81 21.71 -9.89
C ILE A 76 -19.22 21.45 -11.35
N ILE A 77 -19.54 20.19 -11.69
CA ILE A 77 -19.88 19.81 -13.07
C ILE A 77 -21.34 20.23 -13.40
N PRO A 78 -21.56 21.06 -14.44
CA PRO A 78 -22.89 21.56 -14.78
C PRO A 78 -23.82 20.53 -15.45
N PHE A 79 -23.29 19.41 -15.94
CA PHE A 79 -24.02 18.39 -16.69
C PHE A 79 -24.73 17.37 -15.78
N LYS A 80 -25.90 17.74 -15.21
CA LYS A 80 -26.64 16.95 -14.21
C LYS A 80 -26.81 15.44 -14.51
N PRO A 81 -27.21 14.97 -15.71
CA PRO A 81 -27.44 13.53 -15.93
C PRO A 81 -26.15 12.70 -16.08
N TYR A 82 -25.02 13.33 -16.46
CA TYR A 82 -23.74 12.64 -16.67
C TYR A 82 -22.65 13.04 -15.66
N SER A 83 -23.00 13.91 -14.70
CA SER A 83 -22.07 14.50 -13.73
C SER A 83 -21.33 13.43 -12.94
N THR A 84 -22.02 12.38 -12.49
CA THR A 84 -21.44 11.30 -11.70
C THR A 84 -20.43 10.48 -12.52
N SER A 85 -20.78 10.10 -13.75
CA SER A 85 -19.89 9.31 -14.61
C SER A 85 -18.63 10.10 -15.00
N ILE A 86 -18.78 11.38 -15.32
CA ILE A 86 -17.65 12.25 -15.66
C ILE A 86 -16.77 12.48 -14.42
N ALA A 87 -17.39 12.73 -13.25
CA ALA A 87 -16.67 12.89 -11.99
C ALA A 87 -15.87 11.64 -11.62
N LEU A 88 -16.44 10.45 -11.80
CA LEU A 88 -15.76 9.18 -11.57
C LEU A 88 -14.52 9.03 -12.44
N ILE A 89 -14.64 9.28 -13.75
CA ILE A 89 -13.51 9.14 -14.68
C ILE A 89 -12.38 10.11 -14.30
N ILE A 90 -12.72 11.36 -13.99
CA ILE A 90 -11.73 12.37 -13.58
C ILE A 90 -11.07 11.96 -12.26
N LEU A 91 -11.85 11.60 -11.24
CA LEU A 91 -11.35 11.18 -9.93
C LEU A 91 -10.38 9.99 -10.07
N LEU A 92 -10.82 8.93 -10.75
CA LEU A 92 -10.03 7.71 -10.94
C LEU A 92 -8.74 8.00 -11.70
N THR A 93 -8.81 8.80 -12.76
CA THR A 93 -7.62 9.17 -13.55
C THR A 93 -6.64 9.98 -12.71
N THR A 94 -7.13 10.99 -11.98
CA THR A 94 -6.28 11.85 -11.14
C THR A 94 -5.65 11.08 -9.97
N VAL A 95 -6.41 10.24 -9.29
CA VAL A 95 -5.91 9.43 -8.15
C VAL A 95 -4.97 8.32 -8.63
N SER A 96 -5.18 7.75 -9.81
CA SER A 96 -4.31 6.72 -10.38
C SER A 96 -3.01 7.31 -10.93
N VAL A 97 -3.11 8.35 -11.76
CA VAL A 97 -1.98 8.88 -12.53
C VAL A 97 -1.23 9.96 -11.75
N GLY A 98 -1.94 10.78 -10.98
CA GLY A 98 -1.37 11.89 -10.20
C GLY A 98 -0.22 11.49 -9.28
N PRO A 99 -0.38 10.53 -8.34
CA PRO A 99 0.69 10.14 -7.44
C PRO A 99 1.85 9.47 -8.17
N VAL A 100 1.59 8.73 -9.25
CA VAL A 100 2.63 8.09 -10.06
C VAL A 100 3.49 9.15 -10.77
N LEU A 101 2.88 10.19 -11.31
CA LEU A 101 3.61 11.30 -11.93
C LEU A 101 4.43 12.08 -10.90
N LEU A 102 3.89 12.32 -9.70
CA LEU A 102 4.62 12.97 -8.62
C LEU A 102 5.84 12.14 -8.21
N LEU A 103 5.67 10.82 -8.04
CA LEU A 103 6.75 9.90 -7.72
C LEU A 103 7.80 9.86 -8.83
N ASP A 104 7.39 9.79 -10.09
CA ASP A 104 8.32 9.82 -11.23
C ASP A 104 9.11 11.14 -11.27
N LEU A 105 8.46 12.27 -11.01
CA LEU A 105 9.10 13.58 -10.97
C LEU A 105 10.12 13.69 -9.82
N ILE A 106 9.78 13.18 -8.64
CA ILE A 106 10.71 13.12 -7.50
C ILE A 106 11.89 12.20 -7.81
N TYR A 107 11.62 11.03 -8.39
CA TYR A 107 12.64 10.03 -8.71
C TYR A 107 13.61 10.54 -9.78
N ARG A 108 13.07 11.23 -10.80
CA ARG A 108 13.82 11.87 -11.87
C ARG A 108 14.67 13.03 -11.36
N LYS A 109 14.17 13.81 -10.39
CA LYS A 109 14.97 14.85 -9.72
C LYS A 109 16.15 14.30 -8.93
N ARG A 110 16.03 13.13 -8.29
CA ARG A 110 17.09 12.56 -7.46
C ARG A 110 18.06 11.66 -8.20
N THR A 111 17.59 10.94 -9.20
CA THR A 111 18.34 9.82 -9.81
C THR A 111 18.57 9.99 -11.31
N TYR A 112 18.03 11.07 -11.92
CA TYR A 112 18.04 11.39 -13.36
C TYR A 112 17.51 10.28 -14.29
N LYS A 113 17.06 9.16 -13.74
CA LYS A 113 16.43 8.02 -14.42
C LYS A 113 14.93 8.06 -14.16
N GLY A 114 14.14 7.70 -15.16
CA GLY A 114 12.69 7.52 -15.00
C GLY A 114 12.37 6.33 -14.10
N TYR A 115 11.21 6.39 -13.44
CA TYR A 115 10.70 5.28 -12.65
C TYR A 115 10.49 4.04 -13.54
N ALA A 116 10.89 2.87 -13.06
CA ALA A 116 10.95 1.67 -13.91
C ALA A 116 9.58 1.06 -14.23
N TYR A 117 8.55 1.31 -13.40
CA TYR A 117 7.24 0.64 -13.51
C TYR A 117 6.03 1.57 -13.30
N PRO A 118 5.98 2.77 -13.92
CA PRO A 118 4.94 3.77 -13.63
C PRO A 118 3.55 3.28 -14.02
N TYR A 119 3.43 2.60 -15.15
CA TYR A 119 2.17 2.06 -15.64
C TYR A 119 1.62 0.96 -14.73
N LEU A 120 2.47 0.03 -14.27
CA LEU A 120 2.08 -1.04 -13.35
C LEU A 120 1.60 -0.50 -12.01
N THR A 121 2.28 0.52 -11.46
CA THR A 121 1.83 1.16 -10.22
C THR A 121 0.52 1.91 -10.40
N SER A 122 0.36 2.61 -11.53
CA SER A 122 -0.88 3.32 -11.84
C SER A 122 -2.06 2.36 -11.96
N THR A 123 -1.91 1.26 -12.71
CA THR A 123 -2.99 0.28 -12.88
C THR A 123 -3.36 -0.42 -11.58
N LEU A 124 -2.39 -0.72 -10.71
CA LEU A 124 -2.67 -1.27 -9.37
C LEU A 124 -3.47 -0.29 -8.50
N ILE A 125 -3.09 0.99 -8.48
CA ILE A 125 -3.82 2.03 -7.75
C ILE A 125 -5.24 2.17 -8.31
N LEU A 126 -5.38 2.16 -9.64
CA LEU A 126 -6.68 2.21 -10.31
C LEU A 126 -7.57 1.05 -9.88
N ILE A 127 -7.09 -0.19 -10.00
CA ILE A 127 -7.85 -1.40 -9.64
C ILE A 127 -8.25 -1.35 -8.15
N PHE A 128 -7.35 -0.90 -7.28
CA PHE A 128 -7.63 -0.79 -5.86
C PHE A 128 -8.73 0.25 -5.57
N CYS A 129 -8.64 1.44 -6.17
CA CYS A 129 -9.64 2.49 -6.00
C CYS A 129 -11.00 2.12 -6.61
N THR A 130 -11.03 1.46 -7.78
CA THR A 130 -12.30 1.01 -8.38
C THR A 130 -12.98 -0.05 -7.51
N LEU A 131 -12.24 -1.01 -6.97
CA LEU A 131 -12.79 -2.03 -6.08
C LEU A 131 -13.38 -1.42 -4.81
N ILE A 132 -12.68 -0.46 -4.18
CA ILE A 132 -13.18 0.23 -2.98
C ILE A 132 -14.48 0.98 -3.26
N LEU A 133 -14.55 1.65 -4.42
CA LEU A 133 -15.76 2.37 -4.81
C LEU A 133 -16.92 1.43 -5.17
N LEU A 134 -16.64 0.31 -5.85
CA LEU A 134 -17.66 -0.64 -6.33
C LEU A 134 -18.27 -1.49 -5.22
N VAL A 135 -17.45 -1.95 -4.26
CA VAL A 135 -17.95 -2.79 -3.15
C VAL A 135 -18.94 -2.03 -2.25
N VAL A 136 -18.94 -0.69 -2.29
CA VAL A 136 -19.70 0.15 -1.37
C VAL A 136 -20.48 1.27 -2.08
N SER A 137 -20.74 1.10 -3.38
CA SER A 137 -21.66 1.92 -4.19
C SER A 137 -23.09 1.41 -4.12
#